data_AF-B4DRQ5-F1
#
_entry.id   AF-B4DRQ5-F1
#
_cell.length_a   1.000
_cell.length_b   1.000
_cell.length_c   1.000
_cell.angle_alpha   90.00
_cell.angle_beta   90.00
_cell.angle_gamma   90.00
#
_symmetry.space_group_name_H-M   'P 1'
#
loop_
_entity.id
_entity.type
_entity.pdbx_description
1 polymer ?
#
loop_
_entity_poly.entity_id
_entity_poly.type
_entity_poly.pdbx_seq_one_letter_code
_entity_poly.pdbx_strand_id
1 'polypeptide(L)'
;MSEKRRRLDARNPLKQETALSRLPFPRGNQGLLQKAEAGRARWLTPVIPALWKTEAGGSPEKMTQDRPLLAVQEALKKCFPVVEEQQGLWQSALRDCQPLLSSLSNLAEQLQAAQNLRFEDVPALRAFPDLKERLRRKQLVAGDIVLDKLGERLAILLKVRDMVSSHVERVFQIYEQHADTVGIDAVLQPSAVSPSVADMLEWLQDIERHYRKSYLKRKYLLSSIQWGDLANIQALPKAWDRISKDEHQDLVQDILLNVSFFLEE
;
A
#
# COMPACT_ATOMS: atom_id res chain seq x y z
N MET A 1 6.90 60.57 19.42
CA MET A 1 8.17 60.63 18.66
C MET A 1 9.25 59.98 19.52
N SER A 2 9.19 58.67 19.72
CA SER A 2 9.53 57.57 18.79
C SER A 2 11.00 57.20 18.88
N GLU A 3 11.26 56.48 19.97
CA GLU A 3 12.32 55.51 20.23
C GLU A 3 12.96 54.92 18.97
N LYS A 4 14.19 55.37 18.69
CA LYS A 4 15.10 54.77 17.71
C LYS A 4 16.06 53.86 18.47
N ARG A 5 16.33 52.69 17.91
CA ARG A 5 17.34 51.67 18.31
C ARG A 5 16.87 50.60 19.30
N ARG A 6 16.31 49.53 18.75
CA ARG A 6 16.77 48.16 19.02
C ARG A 6 16.14 47.21 17.99
N ARG A 7 16.92 46.22 17.54
CA ARG A 7 16.55 45.07 16.68
C ARG A 7 16.67 45.29 15.16
N LEU A 8 17.88 45.54 14.70
CA LEU A 8 18.38 44.88 13.48
C LEU A 8 19.44 43.88 13.94
N ASP A 9 19.01 42.65 14.19
CA ASP A 9 19.89 41.49 14.13
C ASP A 9 19.29 40.52 13.12
N ALA A 10 20.14 40.15 12.18
CA ALA A 10 19.84 39.35 11.02
C ALA A 10 19.29 37.96 11.41
N ARG A 11 18.04 37.68 11.03
CA ARG A 11 17.59 36.30 10.85
C ARG A 11 17.80 35.90 9.40
N ASN A 12 18.98 35.34 9.19
CA ASN A 12 19.45 34.67 7.99
C ASN A 12 18.36 33.76 7.36
N PRO A 13 17.94 33.99 6.10
CA PRO A 13 16.91 33.20 5.42
C PRO A 13 17.34 31.77 5.06
N LEU A 14 18.64 31.44 5.13
CA LEU A 14 19.15 30.07 4.89
C LEU A 14 18.87 29.09 6.03
N LYS A 15 18.28 29.52 7.15
CA LYS A 15 17.86 28.63 8.25
C LYS A 15 16.42 28.13 8.12
N GLN A 16 15.62 28.65 7.19
CA GLN A 16 14.24 28.17 6.96
C GLN A 16 14.20 26.95 6.02
N GLU A 17 15.20 26.76 5.17
CA GLU A 17 15.34 25.54 4.35
C GLU A 17 15.65 24.29 5.18
N THR A 18 16.12 24.43 6.42
CA THR A 18 16.43 23.29 7.29
C THR A 18 15.21 22.74 8.04
N ALA A 19 14.05 23.41 7.99
CA ALA A 19 12.84 22.97 8.69
C ALA A 19 11.97 21.98 7.88
N LEU A 20 12.20 21.85 6.57
CA LEU A 20 11.45 20.94 5.68
C LEU A 20 11.94 19.48 5.72
N SER A 21 12.92 19.18 6.58
CA SER A 21 13.41 17.82 6.84
C SER A 21 12.61 17.08 7.95
N ARG A 22 11.49 17.65 8.41
CA ARG A 22 10.69 17.10 9.52
C ARG A 22 9.22 16.89 9.15
N LEU A 23 8.98 16.07 8.14
CA LEU A 23 7.77 15.23 8.19
C LEU A 23 8.03 14.13 9.23
N PRO A 24 7.16 13.93 10.24
CA PRO A 24 7.28 12.81 11.15
C PRO A 24 6.86 11.55 10.39
N PHE A 25 7.77 11.00 9.57
CA PHE A 25 7.66 9.63 9.11
C PHE A 25 8.03 8.72 10.29
N PRO A 26 7.18 7.76 10.69
CA PRO A 26 7.59 6.75 11.64
C PRO A 26 8.75 5.96 11.02
N ARG A 27 9.94 6.07 11.63
CA ARG A 27 11.08 5.20 11.36
C ARG A 27 10.73 3.82 11.93
N GLY A 28 10.00 3.03 11.15
CA GLY A 28 9.90 1.59 11.34
C GLY A 28 11.15 0.92 10.78
N ASN A 29 12.05 0.52 11.69
CA ASN A 29 13.06 -0.53 11.58
C ASN A 29 13.73 -0.75 10.22
N GLN A 30 14.78 0.04 9.95
CA GLN A 30 15.73 -0.16 8.86
C GLN A 30 16.79 -1.24 9.15
N GLY A 31 16.54 -2.12 10.13
CA GLY A 31 17.51 -3.11 10.65
C GLY A 31 17.26 -4.58 10.27
N LEU A 32 16.20 -4.91 9.52
CA LEU A 32 15.83 -6.30 9.21
C LEU A 32 16.02 -6.72 7.74
N LEU A 33 16.66 -5.87 6.92
CA LEU A 33 16.79 -6.08 5.46
C LEU A 33 18.12 -6.73 5.01
N GLN A 34 18.89 -7.41 5.87
CA GLN A 34 20.18 -8.00 5.46
C GLN A 34 20.41 -9.48 5.82
N LYS A 35 19.41 -10.28 6.20
CA LYS A 35 19.66 -11.69 6.58
C LYS A 35 18.75 -12.77 5.98
N ALA A 36 18.14 -12.55 4.82
CA ALA A 36 17.29 -13.58 4.18
C ALA A 36 17.79 -14.08 2.80
N GLU A 37 19.09 -13.92 2.47
CA GLU A 37 19.67 -14.43 1.20
C GLU A 37 20.62 -15.63 1.36
N ALA A 38 20.58 -16.33 2.51
CA ALA A 38 21.44 -17.50 2.74
C ALA A 38 20.62 -18.72 3.16
N GLY A 39 19.88 -19.31 2.22
CA GLY A 39 19.13 -20.56 2.44
C GLY A 39 18.70 -21.18 1.13
N ARG A 40 19.64 -21.81 0.41
CA ARG A 40 19.40 -22.53 -0.85
C ARG A 40 18.39 -23.66 -0.64
N ALA A 41 17.24 -23.60 -1.30
CA ALA A 41 16.32 -24.74 -1.42
C ALA A 41 16.68 -25.56 -2.67
N ARG A 42 17.47 -26.62 -2.46
CA ARG A 42 17.63 -27.75 -3.39
C ARG A 42 16.52 -28.75 -3.11
N TRP A 43 15.47 -28.83 -3.93
CA TRP A 43 14.52 -29.95 -3.88
C TRP A 43 13.91 -30.36 -5.23
N LEU A 44 14.57 -30.05 -6.35
CA LEU A 44 14.23 -30.71 -7.62
C LEU A 44 14.99 -32.03 -7.77
N THR A 45 14.36 -33.11 -7.29
CA THR A 45 14.48 -34.44 -7.91
C THR A 45 13.13 -35.13 -7.82
N PRO A 46 12.49 -35.51 -8.94
CA PRO A 46 11.33 -36.38 -8.93
C PRO A 46 11.83 -37.82 -8.75
N VAL A 47 11.23 -38.56 -7.83
CA VAL A 47 11.33 -40.03 -7.83
C VAL A 47 9.92 -40.58 -7.95
N ILE A 48 9.55 -40.97 -9.17
CA ILE A 48 8.48 -41.93 -9.45
C ILE A 48 9.22 -43.27 -9.59
N PRO A 49 8.86 -44.34 -8.85
CA PRO A 49 7.81 -45.21 -9.38
C PRO A 49 6.90 -45.95 -8.39
N ALA A 50 5.61 -45.88 -8.75
CA ALA A 50 4.68 -46.99 -9.00
C ALA A 50 3.99 -47.74 -7.85
N LEU A 51 2.71 -48.07 -8.16
CA LEU A 51 1.98 -49.28 -7.75
C LEU A 51 1.43 -49.19 -6.29
N TRP A 52 0.17 -49.41 -5.90
CA TRP A 52 -1.02 -50.14 -6.39
C TRP A 52 -2.25 -49.72 -5.54
N LYS A 53 -3.46 -49.92 -6.10
CA LYS A 53 -4.77 -49.87 -5.44
C LYS A 53 -4.87 -50.81 -4.22
N THR A 54 -5.61 -50.40 -3.19
CA THR A 54 -6.75 -51.18 -2.63
C THR A 54 -7.65 -50.29 -1.78
N GLU A 55 -8.97 -50.42 -2.02
CA GLU A 55 -10.07 -49.90 -1.22
C GLU A 55 -10.20 -50.59 0.13
N ALA A 56 -10.97 -49.93 1.01
CA ALA A 56 -11.86 -50.46 2.05
C ALA A 56 -11.49 -50.10 3.50
N GLY A 57 -12.43 -49.43 4.18
CA GLY A 57 -12.47 -49.32 5.63
C GLY A 57 -12.86 -47.92 6.10
N GLY A 58 -14.17 -47.66 6.24
CA GLY A 58 -14.63 -46.55 7.07
C GLY A 58 -14.19 -46.80 8.51
N SER A 59 -13.21 -46.03 9.00
CA SER A 59 -12.73 -46.05 10.39
C SER A 59 -13.02 -44.69 11.05
N PRO A 60 -13.50 -44.64 12.31
CA PRO A 60 -13.82 -43.39 13.03
C PRO A 60 -12.59 -42.55 13.42
N GLU A 61 -11.37 -42.98 13.08
CA GLU A 61 -10.13 -42.24 13.34
C GLU A 61 -10.03 -40.92 12.56
N LYS A 62 -10.82 -40.72 11.50
CA LYS A 62 -10.88 -39.45 10.76
C LYS A 62 -11.23 -38.24 11.64
N MET A 63 -12.08 -38.41 12.65
CA MET A 63 -12.56 -37.29 13.48
C MET A 63 -11.48 -36.59 14.31
N THR A 64 -10.36 -37.27 14.62
CA THR A 64 -9.24 -36.65 15.36
C THR A 64 -8.17 -36.07 14.45
N GLN A 65 -8.03 -36.61 13.24
CA GLN A 65 -7.08 -36.12 12.21
C GLN A 65 -7.58 -34.86 11.49
N ASP A 66 -8.90 -34.63 11.42
CA ASP A 66 -9.49 -33.47 10.74
C ASP A 66 -9.48 -32.19 11.60
N ARG A 67 -9.29 -32.30 12.92
CA ARG A 67 -9.34 -31.15 13.85
C ARG A 67 -8.30 -30.05 13.54
N PRO A 68 -7.03 -30.38 13.21
CA PRO A 68 -6.03 -29.38 12.86
C PRO A 68 -6.31 -28.71 11.51
N LEU A 69 -6.82 -29.45 10.52
CA LEU A 69 -7.23 -28.90 9.22
C LEU A 69 -8.44 -27.97 9.36
N LEU A 70 -9.42 -28.36 10.17
CA LEU A 70 -10.59 -27.55 10.47
C LEU A 70 -10.21 -26.23 11.14
N ALA A 71 -9.22 -26.23 12.04
CA ALA A 71 -8.71 -25.01 12.67
C ALA A 71 -8.13 -24.01 11.66
N VAL A 72 -7.39 -24.52 10.65
CA VAL A 72 -6.87 -23.68 9.55
C VAL A 72 -8.02 -23.16 8.69
N GLN A 73 -8.99 -24.00 8.34
CA GLN A 73 -10.17 -23.58 7.59
C GLN A 73 -10.98 -22.51 8.33
N GLU A 74 -11.20 -22.66 9.64
CA GLU A 74 -11.87 -21.63 10.46
C GLU A 74 -11.07 -20.31 10.49
N ALA A 75 -9.74 -20.38 10.52
CA ALA A 75 -8.89 -19.20 10.45
C ALA A 75 -9.02 -18.49 9.09
N LEU A 76 -9.06 -19.27 7.99
CA LEU A 76 -9.29 -18.77 6.64
C LEU A 76 -10.68 -18.13 6.50
N LYS A 77 -11.74 -18.77 7.02
CA LYS A 77 -13.11 -18.23 7.03
C LYS A 77 -13.22 -16.91 7.79
N LYS A 78 -12.36 -16.68 8.78
CA LYS A 78 -12.28 -15.38 9.49
C LYS A 78 -11.42 -14.35 8.76
N CYS A 79 -10.44 -14.78 7.96
CA CYS A 79 -9.49 -13.90 7.30
C CYS A 79 -10.06 -13.26 6.04
N PHE A 80 -10.70 -14.04 5.15
CA PHE A 80 -11.20 -13.51 3.87
C PHE A 80 -12.27 -12.41 4.00
N PRO A 81 -13.25 -12.48 4.93
CA PRO A 81 -14.18 -11.37 5.13
C PRO A 81 -13.49 -10.06 5.57
N VAL A 82 -12.40 -10.16 6.35
CA VAL A 82 -11.60 -8.99 6.69
C VAL A 82 -10.90 -8.44 5.46
N VAL A 83 -10.33 -9.31 4.61
CA VAL A 83 -9.73 -8.89 3.34
C VAL A 83 -10.76 -8.17 2.46
N GLU A 84 -11.99 -8.67 2.37
CA GLU A 84 -13.08 -8.05 1.61
C GLU A 84 -13.43 -6.65 2.12
N GLU A 85 -13.64 -6.51 3.44
CA GLU A 85 -13.88 -5.21 4.06
C GLU A 85 -12.72 -4.22 3.78
N GLN A 86 -11.49 -4.70 3.97
CA GLN A 86 -10.29 -3.88 3.77
C GLN A 86 -10.10 -3.50 2.29
N GLN A 87 -10.49 -4.35 1.34
CA GLN A 87 -10.47 -4.02 -0.09
C GLN A 87 -11.43 -2.87 -0.41
N GLY A 88 -12.62 -2.84 0.21
CA GLY A 88 -13.56 -1.73 0.08
C GLY A 88 -12.95 -0.39 0.56
N LEU A 89 -12.31 -0.41 1.73
CA LEU A 89 -11.62 0.75 2.29
C LEU A 89 -10.44 1.21 1.42
N TRP A 90 -9.65 0.27 0.90
CA TRP A 90 -8.54 0.52 -0.01
C TRP A 90 -9.00 1.25 -1.27
N GLN A 91 -10.02 0.70 -1.96
CA GLN A 91 -10.56 1.30 -3.18
C GLN A 91 -11.16 2.67 -2.92
N SER A 92 -11.86 2.86 -1.79
CA SER A 92 -12.37 4.18 -1.43
C SER A 92 -11.25 5.20 -1.22
N ALA A 93 -10.21 4.85 -0.47
CA ALA A 93 -9.08 5.73 -0.24
C ALA A 93 -8.33 6.07 -1.54
N LEU A 94 -8.21 5.12 -2.47
CA LEU A 94 -7.65 5.38 -3.80
C LEU A 94 -8.49 6.36 -4.61
N ARG A 95 -9.83 6.22 -4.60
CA ARG A 95 -10.73 7.18 -5.26
C ARG A 95 -10.60 8.58 -4.66
N ASP A 96 -10.51 8.69 -3.34
CA ASP A 96 -10.34 9.97 -2.65
C ASP A 96 -9.00 10.66 -2.99
N CYS A 97 -7.97 9.90 -3.38
CA CYS A 97 -6.69 10.46 -3.81
C CYS A 97 -6.79 11.14 -5.18
N GLN A 98 -7.64 10.66 -6.09
CA GLN A 98 -7.73 11.18 -7.47
C GLN A 98 -7.98 12.70 -7.56
N PRO A 99 -9.00 13.28 -6.88
CA PRO A 99 -9.22 14.73 -6.93
C PRO A 99 -8.05 15.52 -6.31
N LEU A 100 -7.37 14.97 -5.30
CA LEU A 100 -6.22 15.62 -4.67
C LEU A 100 -5.00 15.63 -5.61
N LEU A 101 -4.73 14.53 -6.30
CA LEU A 101 -3.67 14.44 -7.31
C LEU A 101 -3.92 15.40 -8.47
N SER A 102 -5.17 15.48 -8.95
CA SER A 102 -5.57 16.46 -9.97
C SER A 102 -5.38 17.89 -9.48
N SER A 103 -5.70 18.18 -8.21
CA SER A 103 -5.45 19.50 -7.61
C SER A 103 -3.96 19.85 -7.58
N LEU A 104 -3.07 18.90 -7.25
CA LEU A 104 -1.62 19.13 -7.29
C LEU A 104 -1.11 19.38 -8.71
N SER A 105 -1.56 18.59 -9.68
CA SER A 105 -1.23 18.79 -11.10
C SER A 105 -1.61 20.20 -11.54
N ASN A 106 -2.84 20.62 -11.25
CA ASN A 106 -3.34 21.94 -11.60
C ASN A 106 -2.55 23.07 -10.90
N LEU A 107 -2.18 22.90 -9.63
CA LEU A 107 -1.35 23.87 -8.92
C LEU A 107 0.04 24.00 -9.55
N ALA A 108 0.64 22.88 -9.99
CA ALA A 108 1.91 22.91 -10.70
C ALA A 108 1.80 23.61 -12.06
N GLU A 109 0.73 23.41 -12.82
CA GLU A 109 0.45 24.16 -14.04
C GLU A 109 0.31 25.66 -13.78
N GLN A 110 -0.45 26.04 -12.75
CA GLN A 110 -0.63 27.45 -12.38
C GLN A 110 0.70 28.09 -11.95
N LEU A 111 1.53 27.36 -11.20
CA LEU A 111 2.84 27.83 -10.78
C LEU A 111 3.78 28.00 -11.98
N GLN A 112 3.74 27.07 -12.94
CA GLN A 112 4.50 27.17 -14.19
C GLN A 112 4.06 28.38 -15.02
N ALA A 113 2.76 28.58 -15.18
CA ALA A 113 2.20 29.73 -15.89
C ALA A 113 2.62 31.06 -15.24
N ALA A 114 2.57 31.14 -13.91
CA ALA A 114 3.03 32.31 -13.16
C ALA A 114 4.55 32.53 -13.26
N GLN A 115 5.35 31.46 -13.38
CA GLN A 115 6.81 31.60 -13.58
C GLN A 115 7.13 32.20 -14.94
N ASN A 116 6.41 31.77 -15.98
CA ASN A 116 6.61 32.20 -17.37
C ASN A 116 6.10 33.62 -17.66
N LEU A 117 5.19 34.15 -16.83
CA LEU A 117 4.66 35.50 -16.99
C LEU A 117 5.71 36.57 -16.63
N ARG A 118 5.88 37.54 -17.53
CA ARG A 118 6.58 38.80 -17.28
C ARG A 118 5.61 39.82 -16.71
N PHE A 119 5.52 39.89 -15.37
CA PHE A 119 4.58 40.78 -14.67
C PHE A 119 4.79 42.27 -14.99
N GLU A 120 6.02 42.65 -15.32
CA GLU A 120 6.42 44.01 -15.73
C GLU A 120 5.79 44.46 -17.06
N ASP A 121 5.49 43.51 -17.94
CA ASP A 121 4.86 43.75 -19.24
C ASP A 121 3.36 44.00 -19.12
N VAL A 122 2.76 43.75 -17.95
CA VAL A 122 1.32 43.95 -17.71
C VAL A 122 1.10 45.24 -16.91
N PRO A 123 0.63 46.34 -17.53
CA PRO A 123 0.55 47.65 -16.89
C PRO A 123 -0.28 47.66 -15.59
N ALA A 124 -1.37 46.90 -15.55
CA ALA A 124 -2.24 46.80 -14.37
C ALA A 124 -1.56 46.12 -13.16
N LEU A 125 -0.55 45.28 -13.39
CA LEU A 125 0.14 44.54 -12.33
C LEU A 125 1.37 45.29 -11.78
N ARG A 126 1.84 46.35 -12.44
CA ARG A 126 2.99 47.15 -12.01
C ARG A 126 2.81 47.80 -10.64
N ALA A 127 1.57 48.08 -10.25
CA ALA A 127 1.23 48.60 -8.92
C ALA A 127 1.51 47.59 -7.78
N PHE A 128 1.78 46.32 -8.10
CA PHE A 128 1.96 45.24 -7.14
C PHE A 128 3.31 44.50 -7.38
N PRO A 129 4.45 45.12 -7.04
CA PRO A 129 5.78 44.57 -7.33
C PRO A 129 6.08 43.25 -6.60
N ASP A 130 5.38 42.99 -5.49
CA ASP A 130 5.50 41.77 -4.67
C ASP A 130 4.53 40.65 -5.07
N LEU A 131 3.66 40.88 -6.07
CA LEU A 131 2.57 39.96 -6.41
C LEU A 131 3.08 38.59 -6.83
N LYS A 132 4.13 38.52 -7.66
CA LYS A 132 4.70 37.25 -8.14
C LYS A 132 5.14 36.36 -6.98
N GLU A 133 5.89 36.93 -6.04
CA GLU A 133 6.40 36.20 -4.88
C GLU A 133 5.27 35.83 -3.91
N ARG A 134 4.29 36.72 -3.70
CA ARG A 134 3.11 36.41 -2.87
C ARG A 134 2.23 35.32 -3.46
N LEU A 135 2.02 35.34 -4.78
CA LEU A 135 1.28 34.30 -5.50
C LEU A 135 1.99 32.96 -5.36
N ARG A 136 3.29 32.92 -5.61
CA ARG A 136 4.12 31.72 -5.43
C ARG A 136 3.99 31.15 -4.02
N ARG A 137 4.16 31.97 -2.99
CA ARG A 137 4.01 31.53 -1.59
C ARG A 137 2.62 30.95 -1.32
N LYS A 138 1.56 31.60 -1.79
CA LYS A 138 0.19 31.11 -1.62
C LYS A 138 -0.04 29.77 -2.33
N GLN A 139 0.49 29.60 -3.54
CA GLN A 139 0.39 28.35 -4.29
C GLN A 139 1.14 27.20 -3.61
N LEU A 140 2.35 27.46 -3.08
CA LEU A 140 3.10 26.46 -2.32
C LEU A 140 2.35 26.04 -1.05
N VAL A 141 1.81 27.00 -0.28
CA VAL A 141 0.98 26.70 0.89
C VAL A 141 -0.26 25.88 0.53
N ALA A 142 -0.93 26.21 -0.59
CA ALA A 142 -2.06 25.41 -1.07
C ALA A 142 -1.62 23.99 -1.45
N GLY A 143 -0.44 23.85 -2.05
CA GLY A 143 0.19 22.58 -2.37
C GLY A 143 0.47 21.73 -1.12
N ASP A 144 1.05 22.33 -0.08
CA ASP A 144 1.32 21.65 1.20
C ASP A 144 0.02 21.12 1.83
N ILE A 145 -1.06 21.90 1.81
CA ILE A 145 -2.38 21.46 2.30
C ILE A 145 -2.89 20.23 1.54
N VAL A 146 -2.68 20.18 0.22
CA VAL A 146 -3.11 19.01 -0.58
C VAL A 146 -2.22 17.80 -0.30
N LEU A 147 -0.90 18.00 -0.10
CA LEU A 147 0.02 16.95 0.30
C LEU A 147 -0.30 16.37 1.68
N ASP A 148 -0.69 17.20 2.65
CA ASP A 148 -1.15 16.75 3.96
C ASP A 148 -2.39 15.84 3.83
N LYS A 149 -3.37 16.27 3.04
CA LYS A 149 -4.58 15.46 2.76
C LYS A 149 -4.24 14.14 2.06
N LEU A 150 -3.29 14.13 1.13
CA LEU A 150 -2.80 12.89 0.51
C LEU A 150 -2.09 11.99 1.52
N GLY A 151 -1.34 12.58 2.46
CA GLY A 151 -0.73 11.89 3.58
C GLY A 151 -1.76 11.18 4.46
N GLU A 152 -2.89 11.82 4.75
CA GLU A 152 -4.02 11.21 5.48
C GLU A 152 -4.57 9.99 4.73
N ARG A 153 -4.75 10.07 3.40
CA ARG A 153 -5.22 8.93 2.60
C ARG A 153 -4.18 7.80 2.54
N LEU A 154 -2.89 8.12 2.42
CA LEU A 154 -1.81 7.14 2.55
C LEU A 154 -1.84 6.44 3.92
N ALA A 155 -2.20 7.14 5.00
CA ALA A 155 -2.33 6.52 6.31
C ALA A 155 -3.48 5.51 6.37
N ILE A 156 -4.57 5.73 5.62
CA ILE A 156 -5.65 4.74 5.47
C ILE A 156 -5.15 3.50 4.72
N LEU A 157 -4.46 3.70 3.58
CA LEU A 157 -3.88 2.59 2.81
C LEU A 157 -2.87 1.77 3.65
N LEU A 158 -2.07 2.46 4.48
CA LEU A 158 -1.16 1.82 5.42
C LEU A 158 -1.90 0.93 6.42
N LYS A 159 -2.99 1.43 7.02
CA LYS A 159 -3.81 0.68 7.96
C LYS A 159 -4.43 -0.56 7.32
N VAL A 160 -4.95 -0.45 6.10
CA VAL A 160 -5.47 -1.61 5.34
C VAL A 160 -4.39 -2.66 5.18
N ARG A 161 -3.20 -2.27 4.68
CA ARG A 161 -2.06 -3.18 4.52
C ARG A 161 -1.71 -3.89 5.83
N ASP A 162 -1.61 -3.14 6.93
CA ASP A 162 -1.23 -3.68 8.23
C ASP A 162 -2.28 -4.62 8.81
N MET A 163 -3.56 -4.27 8.64
CA MET A 163 -4.67 -5.12 9.06
C MET A 163 -4.64 -6.45 8.31
N VAL A 164 -4.55 -6.41 6.98
CA VAL A 164 -4.48 -7.62 6.15
C VAL A 164 -3.26 -8.46 6.50
N SER A 165 -2.07 -7.86 6.59
CA SER A 165 -0.84 -8.56 6.96
C SER A 165 -0.96 -9.25 8.32
N SER A 166 -1.53 -8.59 9.34
CA SER A 166 -1.73 -9.19 10.67
C SER A 166 -2.72 -10.38 10.66
N HIS A 167 -3.74 -10.34 9.81
CA HIS A 167 -4.70 -11.44 9.67
C HIS A 167 -4.09 -12.62 8.93
N VAL A 168 -3.37 -12.35 7.84
CA VAL A 168 -2.62 -13.37 7.09
C VAL A 168 -1.59 -14.04 8.01
N GLU A 169 -0.80 -13.27 8.75
CA GLU A 169 0.19 -13.80 9.70
C GLU A 169 -0.47 -14.74 10.74
N ARG A 170 -1.64 -14.37 11.27
CA ARG A 170 -2.38 -15.23 12.21
C ARG A 170 -2.82 -16.55 11.58
N VAL A 171 -3.27 -16.56 10.32
CA VAL A 171 -3.61 -17.80 9.61
C VAL A 171 -2.38 -18.69 9.46
N PHE A 172 -1.25 -18.10 9.05
CA PHE A 172 0.01 -18.85 8.91
C PHE A 172 0.52 -19.39 10.24
N GLN A 173 0.41 -18.65 11.35
CA GLN A 173 0.74 -19.15 12.68
C GLN A 173 -0.10 -20.38 13.07
N ILE A 174 -1.40 -20.38 12.76
CA ILE A 174 -2.29 -21.52 13.04
C ILE A 174 -1.91 -22.71 12.16
N TYR A 175 -1.61 -22.48 10.88
CA TYR A 175 -1.14 -23.52 9.98
C TYR A 175 0.18 -24.14 10.45
N GLU A 176 1.17 -23.31 10.81
CA GLU A 176 2.48 -23.76 11.30
C GLU A 176 2.37 -24.58 12.60
N GLN A 177 1.47 -24.22 13.52
CA GLN A 177 1.19 -25.00 14.73
C GLN A 177 0.66 -26.41 14.46
N HIS A 178 0.07 -26.61 13.27
CA HIS A 178 -0.57 -27.85 12.89
C HIS A 178 0.16 -28.58 11.75
N ALA A 179 1.22 -28.01 11.19
CA ALA A 179 1.89 -28.49 9.98
C ALA A 179 2.42 -29.93 10.10
N ASP A 180 2.93 -30.33 11.26
CA ASP A 180 3.43 -31.70 11.49
C ASP A 180 2.29 -32.75 11.57
N THR A 181 1.06 -32.28 11.82
CA THR A 181 -0.12 -33.14 12.01
C THR A 181 -1.04 -33.16 10.79
N VAL A 182 -1.06 -32.08 10.01
CA VAL A 182 -1.85 -31.98 8.79
C VAL A 182 -1.05 -32.61 7.66
N GLY A 183 -1.50 -33.76 7.15
CA GLY A 183 -0.88 -34.40 6.00
C GLY A 183 -0.93 -33.50 4.76
N ILE A 184 0.16 -33.47 3.99
CA ILE A 184 0.27 -32.67 2.75
C ILE A 184 -0.89 -32.95 1.80
N ASP A 185 -1.29 -34.21 1.67
CA ASP A 185 -2.42 -34.61 0.82
C ASP A 185 -3.72 -33.90 1.21
N ALA A 186 -3.98 -33.73 2.50
CA ALA A 186 -5.19 -33.09 3.01
C ALA A 186 -5.23 -31.58 2.72
N VAL A 187 -4.08 -30.90 2.73
CA VAL A 187 -3.96 -29.47 2.41
C VAL A 187 -4.22 -29.21 0.93
N LEU A 188 -3.82 -30.16 0.08
CA LEU A 188 -3.93 -30.08 -1.38
C LEU A 188 -5.28 -30.55 -1.92
N GLN A 189 -6.14 -31.19 -1.12
CA GLN A 189 -7.46 -31.65 -1.60
C GLN A 189 -8.44 -30.48 -1.69
N PRO A 190 -8.92 -30.11 -2.90
CA PRO A 190 -10.09 -29.26 -3.04
C PRO A 190 -11.39 -30.06 -2.83
N SER A 191 -12.50 -29.37 -2.65
CA SER A 191 -13.86 -29.92 -2.63
C SER A 191 -14.75 -29.24 -3.67
N ALA A 192 -16.00 -29.71 -3.81
CA ALA A 192 -16.97 -29.09 -4.72
C ALA A 192 -17.36 -27.65 -4.31
N VAL A 193 -17.14 -27.27 -3.05
CA VAL A 193 -17.55 -25.99 -2.46
C VAL A 193 -16.39 -25.20 -1.86
N SER A 194 -15.17 -25.77 -1.85
CA SER A 194 -14.00 -25.14 -1.25
C SER A 194 -12.74 -25.41 -2.08
N PRO A 195 -11.96 -24.37 -2.41
CA PRO A 195 -10.59 -24.53 -2.92
C PRO A 195 -9.71 -25.30 -1.93
N SER A 196 -8.52 -25.73 -2.35
CA SER A 196 -7.59 -26.36 -1.42
C SER A 196 -7.09 -25.35 -0.39
N VAL A 197 -6.70 -25.82 0.80
CA VAL A 197 -6.09 -24.95 1.83
C VAL A 197 -4.77 -24.37 1.32
N ALA A 198 -4.02 -25.13 0.50
CA ALA A 198 -2.80 -24.65 -0.14
C ALA A 198 -3.08 -23.42 -1.03
N ASP A 199 -4.08 -23.52 -1.92
CA ASP A 199 -4.43 -22.42 -2.83
C ASP A 199 -4.86 -21.17 -2.03
N MET A 200 -5.69 -21.36 -1.01
CA MET A 200 -6.15 -20.24 -0.17
C MET A 200 -5.01 -19.56 0.58
N LEU A 201 -4.04 -20.33 1.09
CA LEU A 201 -2.84 -19.79 1.74
C LEU A 201 -1.95 -19.03 0.74
N GLU A 202 -1.75 -19.57 -0.45
CA GLU A 202 -1.02 -18.90 -1.54
C GLU A 202 -1.69 -17.57 -1.90
N TRP A 203 -3.00 -17.58 -2.10
CA TRP A 203 -3.77 -16.38 -2.42
C TRP A 203 -3.69 -15.32 -1.33
N LEU A 204 -3.70 -15.69 -0.05
CA LEU A 204 -3.51 -14.73 1.04
C LEU A 204 -2.12 -14.09 1.01
N GLN A 205 -1.06 -14.84 0.67
CA GLN A 205 0.27 -14.27 0.48
C GLN A 205 0.33 -13.33 -0.72
N ASP A 206 -0.34 -13.68 -1.82
CA ASP A 206 -0.43 -12.82 -3.00
C ASP A 206 -1.16 -11.51 -2.72
N ILE A 207 -2.26 -11.56 -1.97
CA ILE A 207 -2.99 -10.38 -1.48
C ILE A 207 -2.09 -9.51 -0.60
N GLU A 208 -1.40 -10.10 0.39
CA GLU A 208 -0.48 -9.36 1.25
C GLU A 208 0.63 -8.68 0.44
N ARG A 209 1.22 -9.43 -0.50
CA ARG A 209 2.27 -8.93 -1.38
C ARG A 209 1.77 -7.79 -2.25
N HIS A 210 0.55 -7.89 -2.78
CA HIS A 210 -0.11 -6.85 -3.54
C HIS A 210 -0.21 -5.56 -2.71
N TYR A 211 -0.89 -5.58 -1.55
CA TYR A 211 -1.05 -4.38 -0.72
C TYR A 211 0.28 -3.75 -0.33
N ARG A 212 1.26 -4.57 0.07
CA ARG A 212 2.59 -4.09 0.46
C ARG A 212 3.29 -3.38 -0.69
N LYS A 213 3.35 -4.00 -1.88
CA LYS A 213 4.01 -3.43 -3.07
C LYS A 213 3.30 -2.16 -3.52
N SER A 214 1.98 -2.21 -3.57
CA SER A 214 1.11 -1.13 -4.02
C SER A 214 1.23 0.12 -3.13
N TYR A 215 1.26 -0.09 -1.82
CA TYR A 215 1.47 0.96 -0.83
C TYR A 215 2.86 1.59 -0.97
N LEU A 216 3.91 0.77 -1.06
CA LEU A 216 5.30 1.26 -1.11
C LEU A 216 5.55 2.11 -2.36
N LYS A 217 5.05 1.70 -3.53
CA LYS A 217 5.16 2.48 -4.76
C LYS A 217 4.47 3.84 -4.64
N ARG A 218 3.26 3.89 -4.08
CA ARG A 218 2.50 5.15 -3.88
C ARG A 218 3.17 6.07 -2.87
N LYS A 219 3.65 5.51 -1.76
CA LYS A 219 4.42 6.24 -0.76
C LYS A 219 5.69 6.83 -1.39
N TYR A 220 6.42 6.04 -2.16
CA TYR A 220 7.62 6.48 -2.85
C TYR A 220 7.31 7.62 -3.83
N LEU A 221 6.30 7.44 -4.68
CA LEU A 221 5.86 8.44 -5.65
C LEU A 221 5.59 9.79 -4.98
N LEU A 222 4.80 9.81 -3.90
CA LEU A 222 4.48 11.04 -3.17
C LEU A 222 5.68 11.62 -2.41
N SER A 223 6.56 10.78 -1.86
CA SER A 223 7.79 11.26 -1.19
C SER A 223 8.83 11.86 -2.14
N SER A 224 8.71 11.56 -3.44
CA SER A 224 9.63 12.03 -4.47
C SER A 224 9.27 13.41 -5.04
N ILE A 225 8.15 14.00 -4.59
CA ILE A 225 7.65 15.28 -5.09
C ILE A 225 8.64 16.40 -4.76
N GLN A 226 9.00 17.17 -5.79
CA GLN A 226 9.84 18.36 -5.66
C GLN A 226 9.18 19.51 -6.41
N TRP A 227 8.88 20.62 -5.73
CA TRP A 227 8.30 21.82 -6.34
C TRP A 227 9.21 22.53 -7.35
N GLY A 228 10.47 22.09 -7.49
CA GLY A 228 11.37 22.49 -8.57
C GLY A 228 11.12 21.76 -9.90
N ASP A 229 10.46 20.59 -9.86
CA ASP A 229 10.14 19.77 -11.03
C ASP A 229 8.63 19.72 -11.25
N LEU A 230 8.10 20.80 -11.82
CA LEU A 230 6.65 20.95 -12.05
C LEU A 230 6.12 19.95 -13.08
N ALA A 231 6.95 19.50 -14.02
CA ALA A 231 6.54 18.53 -15.03
C ALA A 231 6.24 17.17 -14.39
N ASN A 232 7.05 16.74 -13.43
CA ASN A 232 6.79 15.53 -12.67
C ASN A 232 5.50 15.64 -11.83
N ILE A 233 5.28 16.80 -11.17
CA ILE A 233 4.03 17.03 -10.40
C ILE A 233 2.79 16.95 -11.30
N GLN A 234 2.86 17.51 -12.51
CA GLN A 234 1.78 17.41 -13.51
C GLN A 234 1.57 15.98 -14.01
N ALA A 235 2.62 15.16 -14.02
CA ALA A 235 2.53 13.75 -14.42
C ALA A 235 2.01 12.82 -13.30
N LEU A 236 1.91 13.30 -12.05
CA LEU A 236 1.54 12.47 -10.89
C LEU A 236 0.23 11.70 -11.05
N PRO A 237 -0.90 12.27 -11.54
CA PRO A 237 -2.14 11.52 -11.69
C PRO A 237 -1.94 10.29 -12.61
N LYS A 238 -1.25 10.48 -13.73
CA LYS A 238 -0.95 9.39 -14.68
C LYS A 238 0.00 8.37 -14.07
N ALA A 239 1.02 8.82 -13.33
CA ALA A 239 1.96 7.92 -12.65
C ALA A 239 1.27 7.09 -11.56
N TRP A 240 0.32 7.68 -10.83
CA TRP A 240 -0.49 7.00 -9.82
C TRP A 240 -1.37 5.89 -10.43
N ASP A 241 -2.07 6.19 -11.53
CA ASP A 241 -2.94 5.22 -12.20
C ASP A 241 -2.17 4.05 -12.82
N ARG A 242 -0.92 4.29 -13.28
CA ARG A 242 -0.05 3.22 -13.78
C ARG A 242 0.26 2.17 -12.72
N ILE A 243 0.37 2.57 -11.45
CA ILE A 243 0.62 1.62 -10.35
C ILE A 243 -0.51 0.58 -10.27
N SER A 244 -1.77 1.00 -10.41
CA SER A 244 -2.91 0.07 -10.40
C SER A 244 -2.90 -0.89 -11.60
N LYS A 245 -2.55 -0.39 -12.79
CA LYS A 245 -2.52 -1.20 -14.02
C LYS A 245 -1.42 -2.27 -13.98
N ASP A 246 -0.24 -1.92 -13.48
CA ASP A 246 0.91 -2.83 -13.40
C ASP A 246 0.73 -3.94 -12.36
N GLU A 247 -0.26 -3.82 -11.46
CA GLU A 247 -0.42 -4.69 -10.29
C GLU A 247 -1.64 -5.61 -10.34
N HIS A 248 -2.27 -5.75 -11.51
CA HIS A 248 -3.53 -6.47 -11.70
C HIS A 248 -4.59 -5.95 -10.73
N GLN A 249 -5.24 -4.85 -11.13
CA GLN A 249 -6.20 -4.10 -10.30
C GLN A 249 -7.29 -5.00 -9.67
N ASP A 250 -7.63 -6.10 -10.32
CA ASP A 250 -8.71 -6.99 -9.94
C ASP A 250 -8.25 -8.23 -9.14
N LEU A 251 -6.94 -8.41 -8.89
CA LEU A 251 -6.37 -9.58 -8.21
C LEU A 251 -7.12 -9.97 -6.92
N VAL A 252 -7.34 -8.99 -6.03
CA VAL A 252 -8.01 -9.24 -4.75
C VAL A 252 -9.47 -9.63 -4.98
N GLN A 253 -10.16 -9.01 -5.95
CA GLN A 253 -11.55 -9.31 -6.24
C GLN A 253 -11.70 -10.70 -6.87
N ASP A 254 -10.81 -11.07 -7.78
CA ASP A 254 -10.79 -12.39 -8.42
C ASP A 254 -10.57 -13.50 -7.38
N ILE A 255 -9.65 -13.29 -6.44
CA ILE A 255 -9.42 -14.22 -5.33
C ILE A 255 -10.67 -14.31 -4.42
N LEU A 256 -11.27 -13.17 -4.05
CA LEU A 256 -12.48 -13.15 -3.22
C LEU A 256 -13.65 -13.89 -3.88
N LEU A 257 -13.77 -13.81 -5.21
CA LEU A 257 -14.75 -14.59 -5.97
C LEU A 257 -14.47 -16.09 -5.88
N ASN A 258 -13.21 -16.52 -5.96
CA ASN A 258 -12.83 -17.93 -5.87
C ASN A 258 -13.12 -18.56 -4.51
N VAL A 259 -13.14 -17.77 -3.42
CA VAL A 259 -13.42 -18.26 -2.06
C VAL A 259 -14.87 -18.06 -1.64
N SER A 260 -15.74 -17.49 -2.48
CA SER A 260 -17.11 -17.14 -2.12
C SER A 260 -17.93 -18.33 -1.61
N PHE A 261 -17.95 -19.45 -2.34
CA PHE A 261 -18.63 -20.68 -1.93
C PHE A 261 -18.12 -21.26 -0.61
N PHE A 262 -16.82 -21.12 -0.33
CA PHE A 262 -16.22 -21.59 0.93
C PHE A 262 -16.71 -20.77 2.13
N LEU A 263 -17.07 -19.49 1.93
CA LEU A 263 -17.54 -18.60 2.97
C LEU A 263 -19.05 -18.73 3.25
N GLU A 264 -19.81 -19.39 2.36
CA GLU A 264 -21.26 -19.63 2.52
C GLU A 264 -21.58 -20.86 3.40
N GLU A 265 -20.58 -21.71 3.69
CA GLU A 265 -20.66 -22.87 4.60
C GLU A 265 -20.42 -22.50 6.07
#